data_AF-A0A846BG76-F1
#
_entry.id   AF-A0A846BG76-F1
#
_cell.length_a   1.000
_cell.length_b   1.000
_cell.length_c   1.000
_cell.angle_alpha   90.00
_cell.angle_beta   90.00
_cell.angle_gamma   90.00
#
_symmetry.space_group_name_H-M   'P 1'
#
loop_
_entity.id
_entity.type
_entity.pdbx_description
1 polymer ?
#
loop_
_entity_poly.entity_id
_entity_poly.type
_entity_poly.pdbx_seq_one_letter_code
_entity_poly.pdbx_strand_id
1 'polypeptide(L)'
;MDKFIKRIQSRVSRQGIKVTKDQVRAVYSELVGNLEAPTEEEIQSVTELLCSHNQEVENTQLAPQEVPQESIQESPQETMLQAQPQAPQAQPQNSQLATTNQSAIQQATDDQSAITQEAIKQAVEEQFGGQNVATKTAILNYVAQDTFSTAQELKASLTKLRNMRLDILMKLISDHNKSSDSDESLLKQALLTATAKRQQETQDFFANFETQMSEMRAAFGI
;
A
#
# COMPACT_ATOMS: atom_id res chain seq x y z
N MET A 1 28.02 9.51 17.54
CA MET A 1 26.94 8.52 17.46
C MET A 1 25.64 8.89 18.23
N ASP A 2 25.58 8.85 19.57
CA ASP A 2 24.30 8.91 20.33
C ASP A 2 23.51 10.24 20.18
N LYS A 3 24.17 11.34 19.81
CA LYS A 3 23.54 12.62 19.47
C LYS A 3 22.68 12.54 18.19
N PHE A 4 23.13 11.79 17.18
CA PHE A 4 22.42 11.62 15.91
C PHE A 4 21.25 10.65 16.07
N ILE A 5 21.43 9.58 16.84
CA ILE A 5 20.36 8.66 17.23
C ILE A 5 19.18 9.42 17.89
N LYS A 6 19.48 10.31 18.85
CA LYS A 6 18.44 11.14 19.49
C LYS A 6 17.78 12.14 18.53
N ARG A 7 18.55 12.70 17.59
CA ARG A 7 18.03 13.62 16.56
C ARG A 7 17.07 12.91 15.61
N ILE A 8 17.41 11.71 15.16
CA ILE A 8 16.54 10.87 14.31
C ILE A 8 15.30 10.44 15.10
N GLN A 9 15.47 9.95 16.33
CA GLN A 9 14.35 9.57 17.20
C GLN A 9 13.36 10.72 17.41
N SER A 10 13.86 11.95 17.61
CA SER A 10 13.00 13.13 17.72
C SER A 10 12.30 13.49 16.41
N ARG A 11 12.95 13.31 15.24
CA ARG A 11 12.34 13.55 13.92
C ARG A 11 11.22 12.53 13.64
N VAL A 12 11.48 11.24 13.87
CA VAL A 12 10.49 10.16 13.71
C VAL A 12 9.31 10.33 14.67
N SER A 13 9.57 10.70 15.94
CA SER A 13 8.52 10.94 16.93
C SER A 13 7.63 12.14 16.59
N ARG A 14 8.14 13.17 15.90
CA ARG A 14 7.32 14.29 15.41
C ARG A 14 6.38 13.89 14.27
N GLN A 15 6.68 12.79 13.59
CA GLN A 15 5.80 12.18 12.58
C GLN A 15 4.79 11.19 13.18
N GLY A 16 4.68 11.14 14.52
CA GLY A 16 3.71 10.29 15.22
C GLY A 16 4.21 8.89 15.56
N ILE A 17 5.42 8.52 15.15
CA ILE A 17 5.92 7.14 15.24
C ILE A 17 6.84 7.00 16.47
N LYS A 18 6.51 6.07 17.37
CA LYS A 18 7.32 5.78 18.57
C LYS A 18 8.36 4.72 18.26
N VAL A 19 9.61 5.13 18.10
CA VAL A 19 10.77 4.23 17.92
C VAL A 19 11.69 4.23 19.14
N THR A 20 12.20 3.06 19.50
CA THR A 20 13.21 2.89 20.55
C THR A 20 14.60 3.26 20.03
N LYS A 21 15.53 3.61 20.93
CA LYS A 21 16.90 3.97 20.54
C LYS A 21 17.65 2.83 19.86
N ASP A 22 17.35 1.59 20.24
CA ASP A 22 18.04 0.42 19.67
C ASP A 22 17.54 0.11 18.25
N GLN A 23 16.25 0.33 17.96
CA GLN A 23 15.73 0.29 16.59
C GLN A 23 16.36 1.36 15.70
N VAL A 24 16.51 2.59 16.22
CA VAL A 24 17.20 3.66 15.48
C VAL A 24 18.67 3.30 15.24
N ARG A 25 19.34 2.67 16.22
CA ARG A 25 20.75 2.23 16.07
C ARG A 25 20.91 1.17 15.00
N ALA A 26 20.02 0.17 14.95
CA ALA A 26 20.09 -0.90 13.97
C ALA A 26 20.04 -0.35 12.53
N VAL A 27 19.05 0.50 12.25
CA VAL A 27 18.90 1.12 10.92
C VAL A 27 20.03 2.11 10.62
N TYR A 28 20.47 2.87 11.64
CA TYR A 28 21.57 3.82 11.48
C TYR A 28 22.90 3.13 11.15
N SER A 29 23.21 1.97 11.75
CA SER A 29 24.43 1.22 11.42
C SER A 29 24.41 0.56 10.04
N GLU A 30 23.23 0.35 9.47
CA GLU A 30 23.06 -0.28 8.16
C GLU A 30 23.18 0.72 7.00
N LEU A 31 22.68 1.95 7.21
CA LEU A 31 22.60 2.97 6.16
C LEU A 31 23.68 4.05 6.24
N VAL A 32 24.30 4.26 7.40
CA VAL A 32 25.30 5.32 7.56
C VAL A 32 26.70 4.75 7.39
N GLY A 33 27.39 5.19 6.34
CA GLY A 33 28.78 4.76 6.08
C GLY A 33 29.78 5.35 7.07
N ASN A 34 29.51 6.55 7.61
CA ASN A 34 30.37 7.22 8.59
C ASN A 34 29.63 7.58 9.88
N LEU A 35 29.76 6.72 10.89
CA LEU A 35 29.02 6.78 12.17
C LEU A 35 29.34 7.99 13.06
N GLU A 36 30.46 8.68 12.80
CA GLU A 36 30.86 9.87 13.55
C GLU A 36 30.41 11.18 12.89
N ALA A 37 30.21 11.17 11.56
CA ALA A 37 29.82 12.34 10.78
C ALA A 37 28.88 11.93 9.62
N PRO A 38 27.62 11.54 9.92
CA PRO A 38 26.63 11.25 8.90
C PRO A 38 26.29 12.49 8.07
N THR A 39 26.04 12.32 6.78
CA THR A 39 25.48 13.39 5.95
C THR A 39 24.01 13.61 6.27
N GLU A 40 23.48 14.79 5.94
CA GLU A 40 22.05 15.09 6.19
C GLU A 40 21.13 14.21 5.33
N GLU A 41 21.58 13.79 4.15
CA GLU A 41 20.92 12.83 3.27
C GLU A 41 20.80 11.45 3.93
N GLU A 42 21.88 10.93 4.53
CA GLU A 42 21.86 9.66 5.26
C GLU A 42 20.91 9.71 6.47
N ILE A 43 20.91 10.83 7.21
CA ILE A 43 19.98 11.04 8.34
C ILE A 43 18.52 11.05 7.86
N GLN A 44 18.26 11.67 6.70
CA GLN A 44 16.94 11.72 6.08
C GLN A 44 16.48 10.32 5.68
N SER A 45 17.32 9.56 4.98
CA SER A 45 17.03 8.18 4.56
C SER A 45 16.76 7.24 5.75
N VAL A 46 17.54 7.34 6.83
CA VAL A 46 17.29 6.56 8.06
C VAL A 46 15.94 6.92 8.69
N THR A 47 15.58 8.22 8.67
CA THR A 47 14.29 8.69 9.21
C THR A 47 13.12 8.15 8.38
N GLU A 48 13.22 8.22 7.05
CA GLU A 48 12.18 7.73 6.13
C GLU A 48 11.98 6.22 6.24
N LEU A 49 13.08 5.46 6.35
CA LEU A 49 13.03 4.00 6.48
C LEU A 49 12.43 3.56 7.83
N LEU A 50 12.72 4.27 8.92
CA LEU A 50 12.09 4.02 10.21
C LEU A 50 10.59 4.33 10.18
N CYS A 51 10.18 5.33 9.42
CA CYS A 51 8.77 5.70 9.28
C CYS A 51 7.99 4.69 8.44
N SER A 52 8.54 4.23 7.31
CA SER A 52 7.90 3.22 6.47
C SER A 52 7.77 1.87 7.20
N HIS A 53 8.81 1.45 7.92
CA HIS A 53 8.83 0.16 8.59
C HIS A 53 7.87 0.07 9.80
N ASN A 54 7.59 1.19 10.49
CA ASN A 54 6.66 1.19 11.63
C ASN A 54 5.20 1.48 11.25
N GLN A 55 4.94 2.13 10.11
CA GLN A 55 3.58 2.28 9.58
C GLN A 55 2.97 0.93 9.14
N GLU A 56 3.80 -0.05 8.76
CA GLU A 56 3.35 -1.42 8.48
C GLU A 56 2.93 -2.19 9.75
N VAL A 57 3.57 -1.95 10.90
CA VAL A 57 3.38 -2.76 12.12
C VAL A 57 2.18 -2.30 12.96
N GLU A 58 1.79 -1.02 12.88
CA GLU A 58 0.67 -0.48 13.67
C GLU A 58 -0.72 -0.92 13.14
N ASN A 59 -0.79 -1.69 12.05
CA ASN A 59 -2.04 -2.22 11.49
C ASN A 59 -2.33 -3.70 11.78
N THR A 60 -1.48 -4.41 12.53
CA THR A 60 -1.62 -5.88 12.69
C THR A 60 -2.01 -6.34 14.10
N GLN A 61 -2.10 -5.45 15.09
CA GLN A 61 -2.41 -5.85 16.46
C GLN A 61 -3.75 -5.26 16.89
N LEU A 62 -4.85 -5.99 16.66
CA LEU A 62 -6.10 -6.03 17.45
C LEU A 62 -7.13 -6.91 16.71
N ALA A 63 -7.04 -8.22 16.87
CA ALA A 63 -8.14 -9.13 16.52
C ALA A 63 -8.24 -10.25 17.57
N PRO A 64 -9.31 -10.29 18.38
CA PRO A 64 -9.64 -11.44 19.19
C PRO A 64 -10.09 -12.61 18.30
N GLN A 65 -9.63 -13.77 18.69
CA GLN A 65 -9.88 -15.08 18.13
C GLN A 65 -11.33 -15.53 18.37
N GLU A 66 -12.12 -15.79 17.32
CA GLU A 66 -13.32 -16.63 17.37
C GLU A 66 -13.59 -17.30 16.00
N VAL A 67 -13.99 -18.56 16.06
CA VAL A 67 -14.30 -19.53 14.99
C VAL A 67 -15.70 -20.09 15.30
N PRO A 68 -16.38 -20.85 14.43
CA PRO A 68 -16.87 -20.55 13.08
C PRO A 68 -18.39 -20.82 12.98
N GLN A 69 -19.11 -20.31 11.98
CA GLN A 69 -20.40 -20.91 11.62
C GLN A 69 -20.75 -20.77 10.13
N GLU A 70 -20.97 -21.94 9.52
CA GLU A 70 -21.45 -22.17 8.17
C GLU A 70 -22.85 -21.57 7.94
N SER A 71 -23.08 -21.04 6.74
CA SER A 71 -24.27 -21.42 5.97
C SER A 71 -24.09 -21.12 4.48
N ILE A 72 -24.44 -22.14 3.69
CA ILE A 72 -24.34 -22.30 2.23
C ILE A 72 -25.54 -21.62 1.55
N GLN A 73 -25.38 -20.99 0.37
CA GLN A 73 -26.31 -21.16 -0.77
C GLN A 73 -25.77 -20.64 -2.12
N GLU A 74 -25.77 -21.55 -3.11
CA GLU A 74 -25.61 -21.38 -4.56
C GLU A 74 -26.70 -20.46 -5.17
N SER A 75 -26.56 -19.78 -6.31
CA SER A 75 -26.36 -20.33 -7.67
C SER A 75 -26.04 -19.23 -8.72
N PRO A 76 -25.60 -19.61 -9.94
CA PRO A 76 -24.92 -18.76 -10.92
C PRO A 76 -25.83 -18.29 -12.06
N GLN A 77 -25.49 -17.20 -12.74
CA GLN A 77 -26.01 -16.90 -14.08
C GLN A 77 -24.89 -16.38 -15.01
N GLU A 78 -24.51 -17.26 -15.94
CA GLU A 78 -23.82 -16.94 -17.19
C GLU A 78 -24.75 -16.13 -18.09
N THR A 79 -24.21 -15.14 -18.81
CA THR A 79 -24.73 -14.73 -20.11
C THR A 79 -23.56 -14.31 -21.00
N MET A 80 -23.25 -15.18 -21.96
CA MET A 80 -22.43 -14.88 -23.13
C MET A 80 -23.22 -14.06 -24.15
N LEU A 81 -22.55 -13.15 -24.87
CA LEU A 81 -22.79 -12.63 -26.23
C LEU A 81 -21.95 -11.34 -26.34
N GLN A 82 -21.20 -10.99 -27.38
CA GLN A 82 -20.80 -11.61 -28.64
C GLN A 82 -19.73 -10.64 -29.22
N ALA A 83 -18.71 -11.17 -29.89
CA ALA A 83 -17.60 -10.43 -30.48
C ALA A 83 -18.00 -9.59 -31.71
N GLN A 84 -17.32 -8.46 -31.97
CA GLN A 84 -16.53 -8.21 -33.20
C GLN A 84 -15.84 -6.81 -33.26
N PRO A 85 -14.83 -6.61 -34.13
CA PRO A 85 -13.67 -5.73 -33.93
C PRO A 85 -13.65 -4.46 -34.82
N GLN A 86 -12.80 -3.48 -34.50
CA GLN A 86 -12.08 -2.63 -35.48
C GLN A 86 -10.99 -1.75 -34.82
N ALA A 87 -9.90 -1.52 -35.56
CA ALA A 87 -8.58 -1.05 -35.14
C ALA A 87 -8.32 0.47 -35.44
N PRO A 88 -7.07 0.98 -35.62
CA PRO A 88 -6.26 1.71 -34.62
C PRO A 88 -5.82 3.14 -35.06
N GLN A 89 -5.32 4.00 -34.15
CA GLN A 89 -4.41 5.16 -34.36
C GLN A 89 -4.30 5.96 -33.03
N ALA A 90 -3.20 6.58 -32.57
CA ALA A 90 -1.91 6.96 -33.15
C ALA A 90 -0.84 7.11 -32.04
N GLN A 91 0.44 7.05 -32.44
CA GLN A 91 1.64 7.37 -31.64
C GLN A 91 1.73 8.86 -31.27
N PRO A 92 2.63 9.23 -30.35
CA PRO A 92 3.83 9.93 -30.82
C PRO A 92 5.15 9.33 -30.31
N GLN A 93 6.11 9.26 -31.24
CA GLN A 93 7.53 8.96 -31.01
C GLN A 93 8.27 10.23 -30.53
N ASN A 94 9.15 10.14 -29.55
CA ASN A 94 10.62 10.24 -29.71
C ASN A 94 11.34 10.46 -28.38
N SER A 95 12.27 9.57 -28.03
CA SER A 95 13.69 9.93 -27.87
C SER A 95 14.53 8.67 -27.76
N GLN A 96 15.45 8.55 -28.71
CA GLN A 96 16.38 7.44 -28.89
C GLN A 96 17.52 7.51 -27.88
N LEU A 97 17.96 6.35 -27.40
CA LEU A 97 19.37 6.09 -27.13
C LEU A 97 19.70 4.73 -27.76
N ALA A 98 20.58 4.79 -28.74
CA ALA A 98 20.94 3.71 -29.63
C ALA A 98 21.85 2.68 -28.93
N THR A 99 21.48 1.41 -29.02
CA THR A 99 22.44 0.30 -29.06
C THR A 99 22.12 -0.57 -30.26
N THR A 100 23.07 -0.60 -31.18
CA THR A 100 23.08 -1.22 -32.49
C THR A 100 22.76 -2.73 -32.43
N ASN A 101 21.95 -3.19 -33.41
CA ASN A 101 21.60 -4.58 -33.82
C ASN A 101 20.10 -4.90 -33.65
N GLN A 102 19.29 -4.42 -34.60
CA GLN A 102 17.83 -4.43 -34.56
C GLN A 102 17.22 -5.29 -35.70
N SER A 103 17.80 -6.45 -36.00
CA SER A 103 17.30 -7.32 -37.08
C SER A 103 16.70 -8.65 -36.60
N ALA A 104 16.62 -8.90 -35.28
CA ALA A 104 16.05 -10.14 -34.74
C ALA A 104 14.79 -9.95 -33.86
N ILE A 105 14.29 -8.71 -33.67
CA ILE A 105 13.21 -8.40 -32.71
C ILE A 105 12.02 -7.76 -33.43
N GLN A 106 11.50 -8.39 -34.48
CA GLN A 106 10.35 -7.85 -35.23
C GLN A 106 9.18 -8.81 -35.45
N GLN A 107 9.14 -9.94 -34.75
CA GLN A 107 7.94 -10.78 -34.66
C GLN A 107 7.74 -11.30 -33.24
N ALA A 108 7.38 -10.40 -32.32
CA ALA A 108 6.78 -10.79 -31.04
C ALA A 108 5.34 -10.29 -31.03
N THR A 109 4.43 -11.11 -31.56
CA THR A 109 2.98 -10.95 -31.40
C THR A 109 2.60 -11.40 -29.98
N ASP A 110 1.62 -10.72 -29.39
CA ASP A 110 1.19 -10.65 -27.97
C ASP A 110 0.96 -11.94 -27.14
N ASP A 111 1.43 -13.12 -27.56
CA ASP A 111 1.27 -14.37 -26.78
C ASP A 111 2.55 -15.23 -26.71
N GLN A 112 3.69 -14.70 -27.14
CA GLN A 112 4.99 -15.40 -27.09
C GLN A 112 6.03 -14.60 -26.30
N SER A 113 5.80 -14.39 -25.01
CA SER A 113 6.89 -14.12 -24.06
C SER A 113 7.65 -15.39 -23.67
N ALA A 114 7.67 -16.39 -24.55
CA ALA A 114 8.51 -17.57 -24.40
C ALA A 114 9.66 -17.40 -25.37
N ILE A 115 10.81 -16.96 -24.85
CA ILE A 115 12.08 -17.10 -25.59
C ILE A 115 12.23 -18.60 -25.85
N THR A 116 12.01 -19.02 -27.09
CA THR A 116 12.06 -20.43 -27.48
C THR A 116 13.51 -20.91 -27.45
N GLN A 117 13.76 -22.18 -27.08
CA GLN A 117 15.11 -22.75 -27.08
C GLN A 117 15.83 -22.58 -28.42
N GLU A 118 15.09 -22.51 -29.53
CA GLU A 118 15.61 -22.31 -30.88
C GLU A 118 16.20 -20.91 -31.06
N ALA A 119 15.57 -19.87 -30.52
CA ALA A 119 16.11 -18.51 -30.55
C ALA A 119 17.42 -18.38 -29.75
N ILE A 120 17.49 -19.07 -28.60
CA ILE A 120 18.71 -19.11 -27.78
C ILE A 120 19.83 -19.88 -28.51
N LYS A 121 19.49 -20.99 -29.19
CA LYS A 121 20.46 -21.76 -29.98
C LYS A 121 21.08 -20.92 -31.09
N GLN A 122 20.26 -20.15 -31.78
CA GLN A 122 20.70 -19.35 -32.92
C GLN A 122 21.62 -18.19 -32.48
N ALA A 123 21.29 -17.51 -31.38
CA ALA A 123 22.13 -16.47 -30.80
C ALA A 123 23.50 -17.00 -30.33
N VAL A 124 23.53 -18.20 -29.73
CA VAL A 124 24.78 -18.85 -29.30
C VAL A 124 25.62 -19.30 -30.50
N GLU A 125 25.00 -19.76 -31.58
CA GLU A 125 25.70 -20.16 -32.81
C GLU A 125 26.36 -18.95 -33.49
N GLU A 126 25.68 -17.80 -33.56
CA GLU A 126 26.20 -16.55 -34.11
C GLU A 126 27.36 -15.97 -33.29
N GLN A 127 27.32 -16.12 -31.96
CA GLN A 127 28.31 -15.51 -31.07
C GLN A 127 29.50 -16.43 -30.74
N PHE A 128 29.33 -17.75 -30.86
CA PHE A 128 30.33 -18.77 -30.48
C PHE A 128 30.66 -19.77 -31.61
N GLY A 129 30.45 -19.39 -32.87
CA GLY A 129 30.59 -20.25 -34.07
C GLY A 129 31.88 -21.08 -34.22
N GLY A 130 32.93 -20.83 -33.43
CA GLY A 130 34.17 -21.61 -33.39
C GLY A 130 34.38 -22.54 -32.18
N GLN A 131 33.47 -22.61 -31.20
CA GLN A 131 33.65 -23.42 -29.98
C GLN A 131 33.04 -24.84 -30.08
N ASN A 132 33.62 -25.78 -29.32
CA ASN A 132 33.20 -27.19 -29.22
C ASN A 132 31.69 -27.30 -28.87
N VAL A 133 30.98 -28.22 -29.54
CA VAL A 133 29.55 -28.50 -29.35
C VAL A 133 29.17 -28.73 -27.88
N ALA A 134 30.07 -29.34 -27.09
CA ALA A 134 29.87 -29.54 -25.66
C ALA A 134 29.80 -28.21 -24.89
N THR A 135 30.67 -27.25 -25.20
CA THR A 135 30.69 -25.92 -24.58
C THR A 135 29.46 -25.11 -24.96
N LYS A 136 29.05 -25.16 -26.24
CA LYS A 136 27.81 -24.52 -26.71
C LYS A 136 26.58 -25.07 -25.97
N THR A 137 26.49 -26.40 -25.82
CA THR A 137 25.37 -27.04 -25.11
C THR A 137 25.34 -26.67 -23.62
N ALA A 138 26.51 -26.56 -22.98
CA ALA A 138 26.60 -26.11 -21.59
C ALA A 138 26.15 -24.65 -21.41
N ILE A 139 26.58 -23.75 -22.30
CA ILE A 139 26.16 -22.34 -22.30
C ILE A 139 24.64 -22.24 -22.52
N LEU A 140 24.10 -22.99 -23.48
CA LEU A 140 22.66 -23.04 -23.75
C LEU A 140 21.84 -23.49 -22.55
N ASN A 141 22.26 -24.57 -21.89
CA ASN A 141 21.58 -25.06 -20.69
C ASN A 141 21.66 -24.05 -19.55
N TYR A 142 22.80 -23.40 -19.35
CA TYR A 142 22.97 -22.35 -18.35
C TYR A 142 22.04 -21.16 -18.61
N VAL A 143 22.03 -20.63 -19.84
CA VAL A 143 21.19 -19.48 -20.22
C VAL A 143 19.71 -19.83 -20.11
N ALA A 144 19.31 -21.03 -20.54
CA ALA A 144 17.92 -21.48 -20.41
C ALA A 144 17.49 -21.61 -18.94
N GLN A 145 18.36 -22.15 -18.09
CA GLN A 145 18.08 -22.31 -16.66
C GLN A 145 18.00 -20.96 -15.94
N ASP A 146 18.93 -20.05 -16.24
CA ASP A 146 18.95 -18.69 -15.68
C ASP A 146 17.71 -17.89 -16.10
N THR A 147 17.36 -17.95 -17.40
CA THR A 147 16.15 -17.31 -17.93
C THR A 147 14.88 -17.87 -17.28
N PHE A 148 14.81 -19.20 -17.10
CA PHE A 148 13.66 -19.83 -16.47
C PHE A 148 13.55 -19.46 -14.98
N SER A 149 14.66 -19.45 -14.25
CA SER A 149 14.69 -19.02 -12.85
C SER A 149 14.21 -17.59 -12.70
N THR A 150 14.73 -16.68 -13.54
CA THR A 150 14.35 -15.27 -13.57
C THR A 150 12.86 -15.11 -13.87
N ALA A 151 12.32 -15.85 -14.85
CA ALA A 151 10.91 -15.82 -15.18
C ALA A 151 10.03 -16.32 -14.02
N GLN A 152 10.49 -17.34 -13.28
CA GLN A 152 9.79 -17.86 -12.12
C GLN A 152 9.79 -16.85 -10.95
N GLU A 153 10.93 -16.19 -10.69
CA GLU A 153 11.04 -15.12 -9.70
C GLU A 153 10.17 -13.91 -10.06
N LEU A 154 10.13 -13.54 -11.34
CA LEU A 154 9.26 -12.47 -11.83
C LEU A 154 7.78 -12.83 -11.63
N LYS A 155 7.38 -14.07 -11.93
CA LYS A 155 6.01 -14.56 -11.70
C LYS A 155 5.64 -14.56 -10.21
N ALA A 156 6.57 -14.96 -9.34
CA ALA A 156 6.37 -14.90 -7.89
C ALA A 156 6.20 -13.45 -7.41
N SER A 157 7.02 -12.53 -7.92
CA SER A 157 6.96 -11.10 -7.60
C SER A 157 5.66 -10.46 -8.06
N LEU A 158 5.20 -10.78 -9.28
CA LEU A 158 3.90 -10.34 -9.82
C LEU A 158 2.73 -10.83 -8.96
N THR A 159 2.80 -12.09 -8.51
CA THR A 159 1.79 -12.68 -7.62
C THR A 159 1.76 -11.95 -6.27
N LYS A 160 2.94 -11.67 -5.70
CA LYS A 160 3.06 -10.88 -4.46
C LYS A 160 2.47 -9.48 -4.64
N LEU A 161 2.78 -8.79 -5.75
CA LEU A 161 2.23 -7.46 -6.06
C LEU A 161 0.71 -7.50 -6.18
N ARG A 162 0.16 -8.52 -6.84
CA ARG A 162 -1.29 -8.71 -6.95
C ARG A 162 -1.95 -8.89 -5.59
N ASN A 163 -1.33 -9.66 -4.69
CA ASN A 163 -1.84 -9.87 -3.34
C ASN A 163 -1.75 -8.60 -2.49
N MET A 164 -0.63 -7.87 -2.54
CA MET A 164 -0.48 -6.59 -1.84
C MET A 164 -1.53 -5.58 -2.33
N ARG A 165 -1.81 -5.52 -3.63
CA ARG A 165 -2.88 -4.68 -4.18
C ARG A 165 -4.25 -5.03 -3.59
N LEU A 166 -4.58 -6.32 -3.48
CA LEU A 166 -5.85 -6.75 -2.91
C LEU A 166 -5.95 -6.35 -1.42
N ASP A 167 -4.87 -6.55 -0.67
CA ASP A 167 -4.81 -6.23 0.76
C ASP A 167 -4.97 -4.72 1.02
N ILE A 168 -4.30 -3.88 0.23
CA ILE A 168 -4.46 -2.42 0.29
C ILE A 168 -5.91 -2.01 0.01
N LEU A 169 -6.55 -2.60 -1.00
CA LEU A 169 -7.94 -2.30 -1.31
C LEU A 169 -8.89 -2.71 -0.18
N MET A 170 -8.70 -3.90 0.40
CA MET A 170 -9.50 -4.37 1.54
C MET A 170 -9.32 -3.48 2.76
N LYS A 171 -8.09 -3.05 3.04
CA LYS A 171 -7.80 -2.14 4.14
C LYS A 171 -8.45 -0.77 3.94
N LEU A 172 -8.35 -0.19 2.74
CA LEU A 172 -9.00 1.08 2.42
C LEU A 172 -10.52 1.02 2.61
N ILE A 173 -11.15 -0.09 2.19
CA ILE A 173 -12.59 -0.31 2.40
C ILE A 173 -12.90 -0.41 3.90
N SER A 174 -12.09 -1.16 4.67
CA SER A 174 -12.28 -1.31 6.12
C SER A 174 -12.12 0.02 6.85
N ASP A 175 -11.09 0.80 6.52
CA ASP A 175 -10.82 2.10 7.13
C ASP A 175 -11.92 3.12 6.80
N HIS A 176 -12.41 3.13 5.56
CA HIS A 176 -13.55 3.96 5.17
C HIS A 176 -14.80 3.63 5.99
N ASN A 177 -15.14 2.34 6.13
CA ASN A 177 -16.31 1.92 6.90
C ASN A 177 -16.18 2.31 8.38
N LYS A 178 -15.01 2.07 8.99
CA LYS A 178 -14.74 2.49 10.38
C LYS A 178 -14.86 4.00 10.57
N SER A 179 -14.33 4.79 9.63
CA SER A 179 -14.44 6.26 9.68
C SER A 179 -15.90 6.69 9.60
N SER A 180 -16.66 6.14 8.65
CA SER A 180 -18.08 6.44 8.46
C SER A 180 -18.90 6.12 9.72
N ASP A 181 -18.67 4.96 10.34
CA ASP A 181 -19.34 4.56 11.57
C ASP A 181 -19.00 5.51 12.74
N SER A 182 -17.73 5.95 12.82
CA SER A 182 -17.28 6.88 13.85
C SER A 182 -17.93 8.26 13.69
N ASP A 183 -18.04 8.78 12.46
CA ASP A 183 -18.66 10.07 12.18
C ASP A 183 -20.16 10.04 12.47
N GLU A 184 -20.84 8.94 12.10
CA GLU A 184 -22.25 8.76 12.43
C GLU A 184 -22.47 8.72 13.95
N SER A 185 -21.58 8.06 14.69
CA SER A 185 -21.66 8.01 16.16
C SER A 185 -21.46 9.39 16.80
N LEU A 186 -20.51 10.19 16.29
CA LEU A 186 -20.24 11.54 16.75
C LEU A 186 -21.44 12.46 16.47
N LEU A 187 -22.05 12.34 15.29
CA LEU A 187 -23.21 13.13 14.90
C LEU A 187 -24.44 12.78 15.76
N LYS A 188 -24.66 11.49 16.03
CA LYS A 188 -25.70 11.04 16.97
C LYS A 188 -25.47 11.60 18.38
N GLN A 189 -24.22 11.55 18.87
CA GLN A 189 -23.88 12.07 20.19
C GLN A 189 -24.08 13.60 20.26
N ALA A 190 -23.66 14.34 19.24
CA ALA A 190 -23.86 15.79 19.15
C ALA A 190 -25.36 16.15 19.12
N LEU A 191 -26.17 15.39 18.37
CA LEU A 191 -27.62 15.60 18.27
C LEU A 191 -28.32 15.31 19.60
N LEU A 192 -27.97 14.22 20.28
CA LEU A 192 -28.48 13.89 21.61
C LEU A 192 -28.12 14.97 22.62
N THR A 193 -26.86 15.43 22.61
CA THR A 193 -26.38 16.49 23.51
C THR A 193 -27.11 17.81 23.25
N ALA A 194 -27.28 18.21 21.99
CA ALA A 194 -28.01 19.42 21.63
C ALA A 194 -29.49 19.35 22.04
N THR A 195 -30.11 18.18 21.89
CA THR A 195 -31.51 17.95 22.28
C THR A 195 -31.67 17.99 23.79
N ALA A 196 -30.79 17.32 24.55
CA ALA A 196 -30.77 17.35 26.00
C ALA A 196 -30.55 18.77 26.54
N LYS A 197 -29.58 19.51 25.97
CA LYS A 197 -29.32 20.90 26.32
C LYS A 197 -30.55 21.78 26.08
N ARG A 198 -31.21 21.63 24.93
CA ARG A 198 -32.44 22.39 24.63
C ARG A 198 -33.57 22.06 25.59
N GLN A 199 -33.74 20.80 25.97
CA GLN A 199 -34.74 20.39 26.96
C GLN A 199 -34.45 21.02 28.33
N GLN A 200 -33.18 21.02 28.75
CA GLN A 200 -32.76 21.67 29.99
C GLN A 200 -33.02 23.17 29.95
N GLU A 201 -32.59 23.87 28.90
CA GLU A 201 -32.84 25.31 28.74
C GLU A 201 -34.34 25.65 28.75
N THR A 202 -35.17 24.77 28.18
CA THR A 202 -36.63 24.92 28.20
C THR A 202 -37.19 24.74 29.61
N GLN A 203 -36.71 23.73 30.36
CA GLN A 203 -37.11 23.53 31.76
C GLN A 203 -36.69 24.70 32.64
N ASP A 204 -35.45 25.18 32.50
CA ASP A 204 -34.93 26.33 33.24
C ASP A 204 -35.73 27.60 32.94
N PHE A 205 -36.09 27.82 31.67
CA PHE A 205 -36.96 28.92 31.28
C PHE A 205 -38.32 28.85 31.99
N PHE A 206 -38.98 27.69 31.98
CA PHE A 206 -40.29 27.54 32.62
C PHE A 206 -40.20 27.66 34.15
N ALA A 207 -39.17 27.11 34.78
CA ALA A 207 -38.97 27.25 36.23
C ALA A 207 -38.76 28.73 36.64
N ASN A 208 -37.96 29.47 35.86
CA ASN A 208 -37.75 30.90 36.09
C ASN A 208 -39.03 31.71 35.83
N PHE A 209 -39.79 31.34 34.80
CA PHE A 209 -41.06 31.98 34.48
C PHE A 209 -42.11 31.76 35.59
N GLU A 210 -42.24 30.53 36.09
CA GLU A 210 -43.13 30.22 37.22
C GLU A 210 -42.73 30.99 38.48
N THR A 211 -41.43 31.07 38.75
CA THR A 211 -40.88 31.84 39.87
C THR A 211 -41.27 33.32 39.76
N GLN A 212 -41.04 33.94 38.59
CA GLN A 212 -41.46 35.33 38.34
C GLN A 212 -42.97 35.51 38.49
N MET A 213 -43.79 34.59 37.97
CA MET A 213 -45.24 34.67 38.09
C MET A 213 -45.70 34.55 39.55
N SER A 214 -45.05 33.72 40.36
CA SER A 214 -45.32 33.57 41.79
C SER A 214 -44.94 34.83 42.56
N GLU A 215 -43.74 35.39 42.31
CA GLU A 215 -43.30 36.65 42.92
C GLU A 215 -44.24 37.80 42.57
N MET A 216 -44.70 37.86 41.32
CA MET A 216 -45.61 38.89 40.87
C MET A 216 -46.98 38.76 41.56
N ARG A 217 -47.53 37.55 41.71
CA ARG A 217 -48.77 37.35 42.51
C ARG A 217 -48.60 37.78 43.96
N ALA A 218 -47.48 37.40 44.59
CA ALA A 218 -47.18 37.79 45.97
C ALA A 218 -47.06 39.31 46.12
N ALA A 219 -46.47 40.00 45.14
CA ALA A 219 -46.35 41.46 45.14
C ALA A 219 -47.69 42.18 44.95
N PHE A 220 -48.65 41.58 44.23
CA PHE A 220 -49.98 42.15 44.01
C PHE A 220 -51.05 41.70 45.02
N GLY A 221 -50.70 40.85 46.00
CA GLY A 221 -51.59 40.51 47.12
C GLY A 221 -52.83 39.70 46.73
N ILE A 222 -52.74 38.86 45.69
CA ILE A 222 -53.75 37.85 45.33
C ILE A 222 -53.22 36.46 45.72
#